data_AF-A0A7J4PTG4-F1
#
_entry.id   AF-A0A7J4PTG4-F1
#
_cell.length_a   1.000
_cell.length_b   1.000
_cell.length_c   1.000
_cell.angle_alpha   90.00
_cell.angle_beta   90.00
_cell.angle_gamma   90.00
#
_symmetry.space_group_name_H-M   'P 1'
#
loop_
_entity.id
_entity.type
_entity.pdbx_description
1 polymer ?
#
loop_
_entity_poly.entity_id
_entity_poly.type
_entity_poly.pdbx_seq_one_letter_code
_entity_poly.pdbx_strand_id
1 'polypeptide(L)' 'MIDPRSLRILQMIVTIGLGFYLGTYFGHLLELSPIVTGLLAGGICLLANIIMTPIFGFGKQMP' A
#
# COMPACT_ATOMS: atom_id res chain seq x y z
N MET A 1 -4.76 -22.90 8.97
CA MET A 1 -5.74 -22.15 8.15
C MET A 1 -5.47 -20.68 8.41
N ILE A 2 -5.02 -19.91 7.42
CA ILE A 2 -4.68 -18.48 7.62
C ILE A 2 -5.97 -17.67 7.50
N ASP A 3 -6.26 -16.85 8.51
CA ASP A 3 -7.44 -16.01 8.51
C ASP A 3 -7.42 -15.02 7.34
N PRO A 4 -8.52 -14.90 6.58
CA PRO A 4 -8.59 -13.98 5.45
C PRO A 4 -8.45 -12.50 5.88
N ARG A 5 -8.70 -12.19 7.17
CA ARG A 5 -8.42 -10.88 7.76
C ARG A 5 -6.91 -10.63 7.91
N SER A 6 -6.16 -11.59 8.44
CA SER A 6 -4.70 -11.48 8.58
C SER A 6 -4.02 -11.34 7.22
N LEU A 7 -4.48 -12.07 6.20
CA LEU A 7 -3.94 -11.95 4.85
C LEU A 7 -4.18 -10.54 4.26
N ARG A 8 -5.35 -9.94 4.50
CA ARG A 8 -5.66 -8.58 4.04
C ARG A 8 -4.80 -7.53 4.72
N ILE A 9 -4.59 -7.66 6.04
CA ILE A 9 -3.72 -6.75 6.80
C ILE A 9 -2.27 -6.89 6.31
N LEU A 10 -1.81 -8.13 6.11
CA LEU A 10 -0.47 -8.38 5.58
C LEU A 10 -0.29 -7.75 4.20
N GLN A 11 -1.26 -7.93 3.29
CA GLN A 11 -1.22 -7.35 1.95
C GLN A 11 -1.20 -5.82 1.99
N MET A 12 -1.93 -5.22 2.94
CA MET A 12 -1.92 -3.78 3.15
C MET A 12 -0.54 -3.28 3.58
N ILE A 13 0.05 -3.90 4.60
CA ILE A 13 1.37 -3.52 5.11
C ILE A 13 2.44 -3.70 4.03
N VAL A 14 2.40 -4.81 3.28
CA VAL A 14 3.33 -5.09 2.19
C VAL A 14 3.21 -4.03 1.10
N THR A 15 1.99 -3.68 0.67
CA THR A 15 1.78 -2.69 -0.40
C THR A 15 2.30 -1.31 0.00
N ILE A 16 2.03 -0.87 1.23
CA ILE A 16 2.52 0.43 1.74
C ILE A 16 4.04 0.43 1.85
N GLY A 17 4.62 -0.65 2.40
CA GLY A 17 6.07 -0.79 2.53
C GLY A 17 6.78 -0.81 1.18
N LEU A 18 6.22 -1.51 0.19
CA LEU A 18 6.75 -1.53 -1.18
C LEU A 18 6.69 -0.15 -1.82
N GLY A 19 5.56 0.56 -1.67
CA GLY A 19 5.37 1.90 -2.21
C GLY A 19 6.34 2.91 -1.61
N PHE A 20 6.57 2.84 -0.30
CA PHE A 20 7.57 3.68 0.38
C PHE A 20 8.98 3.37 -0.13
N TYR A 21 9.37 2.10 -0.18
CA TYR A 21 10.70 1.68 -0.65
C TYR A 21 10.97 2.14 -2.09
N LEU A 22 10.03 1.88 -3.01
CA LEU A 22 10.13 2.32 -4.40
C LEU A 22 10.17 3.85 -4.49
N GLY A 23 9.32 4.56 -3.77
CA GLY A 23 9.31 6.03 -3.75
C GLY A 23 10.62 6.63 -3.25
N THR A 24 11.22 6.04 -2.21
CA THR A 24 12.53 6.46 -1.70
C THR A 24 13.64 6.15 -2.70
N TYR A 25 13.60 4.98 -3.34
CA TYR A 25 14.57 4.59 -4.38
C TYR A 25 14.54 5.52 -5.60
N PHE A 26 13.34 5.81 -6.14
CA PHE A 26 13.18 6.76 -7.23
C PHE A 26 13.51 8.18 -6.82
N GLY A 27 13.17 8.59 -5.59
CA GLY A 27 13.57 9.88 -5.05
C GLY A 27 15.09 10.04 -5.04
N HIS A 28 15.82 9.01 -4.61
CA HIS A 28 17.27 8.99 -4.62
C HIS A 28 17.84 9.01 -6.05
N LEU A 29 17.25 8.28 -7.00
CA LEU A 29 17.70 8.26 -8.40
C LEU A 29 17.50 9.60 -9.12
N LEU A 30 16.47 10.35 -8.76
CA LEU A 30 16.11 11.63 -9.40
C LEU A 30 16.71 12.84 -8.67
N GLU A 31 17.58 12.64 -7.68
CA GLU A 31 18.11 13.70 -6.79
C GLU A 31 17.03 14.52 -6.08
N LEU A 32 15.81 13.97 -5.95
CA LEU A 32 14.75 14.52 -5.10
C LEU A 32 14.94 14.09 -3.66
N SER A 33 14.29 14.81 -2.71
CA SER A 33 14.26 14.39 -1.31
C SER A 33 13.64 12.99 -1.16
N PRO A 34 14.45 11.95 -0.88
CA PRO A 34 14.01 10.56 -0.96
C PRO A 34 13.01 10.21 0.15
N ILE A 35 13.06 10.94 1.26
CA ILE A 35 12.11 10.83 2.37
C ILE A 35 10.75 11.35 1.94
N VAL A 36 10.69 12.53 1.32
CA VAL A 36 9.43 13.14 0.87
C VAL A 36 8.79 12.28 -0.22
N THR A 37 9.57 11.84 -1.21
CA THR A 37 9.08 10.99 -2.30
C THR A 37 8.60 9.63 -1.79
N GLY A 38 9.32 9.02 -0.83
CA GLY A 38 8.89 7.79 -0.16
C GLY A 38 7.59 7.96 0.61
N LEU A 39 7.46 9.04 1.40
CA LEU A 39 6.24 9.37 2.13
C LEU A 39 5.05 9.61 1.19
N LEU A 40 5.28 10.28 0.06
CA LEU A 40 4.25 10.56 -0.93
C LEU A 40 3.78 9.28 -1.63
N ALA A 41 4.72 8.43 -2.08
CA ALA A 41 4.41 7.15 -2.71
C ALA A 41 3.73 6.17 -1.74
N GLY A 42 4.27 6.01 -0.53
CA GLY A 42 3.68 5.19 0.53
C GLY A 42 2.30 5.69 0.96
N GLY A 43 2.12 7.02 1.05
CA GLY A 43 0.83 7.65 1.34
C GLY A 43 -0.21 7.48 0.24
N ILE A 44 0.19 7.58 -1.03
CA ILE A 44 -0.68 7.27 -2.18
C ILE A 44 -1.07 5.79 -2.18
N CYS A 45 -0.14 4.88 -1.89
CA CYS A 45 -0.44 3.45 -1.77
C CYS A 45 -1.42 3.16 -0.62
N LEU A 46 -1.29 3.84 0.51
CA LEU A 46 -2.24 3.75 1.62
C LEU A 46 -3.64 4.25 1.19
N LEU A 47 -3.73 5.42 0.56
CA LEU A 47 -4.98 5.98 0.05
C LEU A 47 -5.62 5.08 -1.01
N ALA A 48 -4.85 4.59 -1.97
CA ALA A 48 -5.30 3.66 -2.99
C ALA A 48 -5.87 2.37 -2.36
N ASN A 49 -5.20 1.86 -1.32
CA ASN A 49 -5.69 0.70 -0.59
C ASN A 49 -6.97 1.00 0.19
N ILE A 50 -7.12 2.17 0.82
CA ILE A 50 -8.36 2.59 1.51
C ILE A 50 -9.52 2.80 0.52
N ILE A 51 -9.25 3.36 -0.67
CA ILE A 51 -10.25 3.60 -1.71
C ILE A 51 -10.62 2.31 -2.45
N MET A 52 -9.67 1.39 -2.65
CA MET A 52 -9.92 0.09 -3.30
C MET A 52 -10.41 -1.00 -2.34
N THR A 53 -10.22 -0.85 -1.03
CA THR A 53 -10.74 -1.82 -0.04
C THR A 53 -12.26 -1.97 -0.02
N PRO A 54 -13.12 -0.97 -0.32
CA PRO A 54 -14.53 -1.23 -0.55
C PRO A 54 -14.77 -2.08 -1.81
N ILE A 55 -13.89 -2.04 -2.81
CA ILE A 55 -14.03 -2.80 -4.07
C ILE A 55 -13.61 -4.27 -3.88
N PHE A 56 -12.54 -4.53 -3.12
CA PHE A 56 -12.12 -5.90 -2.73
C PHE A 56 -12.80 -6.43 -1.45
N GLY A 57 -13.60 -5.59 -0.78
CA GLY A 57 -14.46 -5.94 0.35
C GLY A 57 -15.76 -6.64 -0.06
N PHE A 58 -16.19 -6.50 -1.31
CA PHE A 58 -17.39 -7.13 -1.88
C PHE A 58 -17.23 -8.62 -2.26
N GLY A 59 -16.08 -9.25 -1.98
CA GLY A 59 -15.91 -10.69 -2.15
C GLY A 59 -16.38 -11.55 -0.96
N LYS A 60 -16.91 -10.94 0.11
CA LYS A 60 -17.41 -11.62 1.32
C LYS A 60 -18.79 -11.09 1.77
N GLN A 61 -19.61 -10.65 0.82
CA GLN A 61 -21.06 -10.52 0.99
C GLN A 61 -21.78 -11.10 -0.23
N MET A 62 -21.73 -12.42 -0.35
CA MET A 62 -22.77 -13.19 -1.02
C MET A 62 -23.13 -14.36 -0.09
N PRO A 63 -24.44 -14.68 0.00
CA PRO A 63 -25.11 -15.31 1.16
C PRO A 63 -24.64 -16.70 1.54
#